data_AF-A0AA89BRT5-F1
#
_entry.id   AF-A0AA89BRT5-F1
#
_cell.length_a   1.000
_cell.length_b   1.000
_cell.length_c   1.000
_cell.angle_alpha   90.00
_cell.angle_beta   90.00
_cell.angle_gamma   90.00
#
_symmetry.space_group_name_H-M   'P 1'
#
loop_
_entity.id
_entity.type
_entity.pdbx_description
1 polymer ?
#
loop_
_entity_poly.entity_id
_entity_poly.type
_entity_poly.pdbx_seq_one_letter_code
_entity_poly.pdbx_strand_id
1 'polypeptide(L)'
;SFITIDQKRHNIKVELGTKKQKKKEIWQGEEDDQEITTSQKFKCPKFSATVRLLAADKIDSKVTVKAQFCQEDEVNTKCSTGHWGSECRFQLKPDTDETPFEKKKAQACFKKLELKHFERKQQDRHVCEDKFRILFTTSILIADEKIDVQTVSLPIVVTTGASQICNVYGSLLWHCCSVEDAFSMPIQSVEELPWCNVFDMLDKKFLTLNGRHLSQDEKNHLGARLMQYNDSKMTPPLPVLDTTMVPFRKFCIDKMMDIKEGDDKRKSATFWMWIHAVFNLVKNHLLDYWIDG
;
A
#
# COMPACT_ATOMS: atom_id res chain seq x y z
N SER A 1 -6.22 -21.61 11.54
CA SER A 1 -5.56 -20.37 11.08
C SER A 1 -6.47 -19.18 11.23
N PHE A 2 -5.93 -18.04 11.65
CA PHE A 2 -6.60 -16.75 11.68
C PHE A 2 -6.14 -15.93 10.47
N ILE A 3 -7.07 -15.53 9.60
CA ILE A 3 -6.74 -14.95 8.30
C ILE A 3 -7.62 -13.75 7.97
N THR A 4 -7.10 -12.81 7.18
CA THR A 4 -7.89 -11.76 6.55
C THR A 4 -8.57 -12.32 5.30
N ILE A 5 -9.90 -12.19 5.21
CA ILE A 5 -10.70 -12.73 4.09
C ILE A 5 -11.30 -11.64 3.19
N ASP A 6 -11.40 -10.41 3.69
CA ASP A 6 -11.84 -9.25 2.92
C ASP A 6 -11.12 -7.99 3.41
N GLN A 7 -10.76 -7.12 2.47
CA GLN A 7 -10.19 -5.82 2.74
C GLN A 7 -10.68 -4.83 1.70
N LYS A 8 -11.35 -3.77 2.16
CA LYS A 8 -11.73 -2.65 1.31
C LYS A 8 -10.69 -1.54 1.43
N ARG A 9 -10.17 -1.13 0.26
CA ARG A 9 -9.14 -0.10 0.05
C ARG A 9 -7.72 -0.60 0.36
N HIS A 10 -6.87 -0.54 -0.67
CA HIS A 10 -5.41 -0.68 -0.56
C HIS A 10 -4.72 0.69 -0.68
N ASN A 11 -5.45 1.73 -1.11
CA ASN A 11 -5.04 3.12 -1.07
C ASN A 11 -6.03 3.90 -0.17
N ILE A 12 -5.51 4.59 0.85
CA ILE A 12 -6.28 5.50 1.68
C ILE A 12 -5.81 6.92 1.39
N LYS A 13 -6.63 7.69 0.67
CA LYS A 13 -6.39 9.12 0.44
C LYS A 13 -6.93 9.93 1.61
N VAL A 14 -6.05 10.47 2.44
CA VAL A 14 -6.41 11.37 3.55
C VAL A 14 -6.37 12.82 3.10
N GLU A 15 -7.21 13.66 3.70
CA GLU A 15 -7.18 15.11 3.49
C GLU A 15 -6.58 15.78 4.73
N LEU A 16 -5.54 16.58 4.51
CA LEU A 16 -4.90 17.40 5.53
C LEU A 16 -5.42 18.83 5.39
N GLY A 17 -6.24 19.29 6.33
CA GLY A 17 -6.74 20.66 6.33
C GLY A 17 -5.61 21.68 6.48
N THR A 18 -5.83 22.90 5.97
CA THR A 18 -4.96 24.05 6.25
C THR A 18 -5.17 24.53 7.69
N LYS A 19 -4.09 24.96 8.35
CA LYS A 19 -4.16 25.56 9.69
C LYS A 19 -5.03 26.83 9.61
N LYS A 20 -6.23 26.80 10.21
CA LYS A 20 -6.98 28.04 10.49
C LYS A 20 -6.41 28.65 11.76
N GLN A 21 -5.73 29.79 11.67
CA GLN A 21 -5.49 30.63 12.83
C GLN A 21 -6.85 31.18 13.30
N LYS A 22 -7.35 30.70 14.45
CA LYS A 22 -8.41 31.41 15.16
C LYS A 22 -7.77 32.64 15.81
N LYS A 23 -7.97 33.81 15.21
CA LYS A 23 -7.72 35.08 15.89
C LYS A 23 -8.84 35.23 16.93
N LYS A 24 -8.57 34.95 18.21
CA LYS A 24 -9.43 35.45 19.29
C LYS A 24 -9.20 36.96 19.35
N GLU A 25 -10.23 37.76 19.18
CA GLU A 25 -10.19 39.17 19.56
C GLU A 25 -10.07 39.22 21.08
N ILE A 26 -8.90 39.61 21.57
CA ILE A 26 -8.62 39.82 22.99
C ILE A 26 -9.10 41.23 23.32
N TRP A 27 -10.16 41.34 24.13
CA TRP A 27 -10.39 42.54 24.93
C TRP A 27 -9.40 42.51 26.09
N GLN A 28 -8.71 43.63 26.29
CA GLN A 28 -7.52 43.79 27.12
C GLN A 28 -7.71 43.33 28.57
N GLY A 29 -6.70 42.62 29.08
CA GLY A 29 -6.47 42.38 30.50
C GLY A 29 -6.10 40.94 30.79
N GLU A 30 -4.90 40.74 31.35
CA GLU A 30 -4.34 39.52 31.91
C GLU A 30 -3.46 38.66 30.97
N GLU A 31 -2.17 38.62 31.32
CA GLU A 31 -1.13 37.72 30.82
C GLU A 31 -1.43 36.31 31.31
N ASP A 32 -1.87 35.44 30.40
CA ASP A 32 -1.85 33.99 30.58
C ASP A 32 -1.23 33.36 29.34
N ASP A 33 -0.20 32.53 29.56
CA ASP A 33 0.43 31.67 28.55
C ASP A 33 -0.62 30.72 27.94
N GLN A 34 -1.32 31.16 26.89
CA GLN A 34 -2.31 30.34 26.20
C GLN A 34 -1.65 29.51 25.08
N GLU A 35 -1.56 28.21 25.33
CA GLU A 35 -1.24 27.16 24.35
C GLU A 35 -2.14 27.31 23.09
N ILE A 36 -1.52 27.66 21.96
CA ILE A 36 -2.21 27.72 20.66
C ILE A 36 -2.47 26.29 20.18
N THR A 37 -3.62 25.72 20.54
CA THR A 37 -4.08 24.44 19.99
C THR A 37 -4.48 24.62 18.51
N THR A 38 -3.53 24.36 17.61
CA THR A 38 -3.78 24.36 16.16
C THR A 38 -4.50 23.06 15.75
N SER A 39 -5.83 23.07 15.67
CA SER A 39 -6.58 21.91 15.15
C SER A 39 -6.49 21.85 13.62
N GLN A 40 -5.58 21.02 13.08
CA GLN A 40 -5.60 20.68 11.66
C GLN A 40 -6.82 19.81 11.36
N LYS A 41 -7.68 20.22 10.41
CA LYS A 41 -8.87 19.44 10.04
C LYS A 41 -8.43 18.20 9.25
N PHE A 42 -8.26 17.08 9.92
CA PHE A 42 -7.94 15.78 9.31
C PHE A 42 -9.22 15.05 8.88
N LYS A 43 -9.20 14.46 7.68
CA LYS A 43 -10.29 13.61 7.21
C LYS A 43 -9.74 12.33 6.60
N CYS A 44 -10.23 11.19 7.08
CA CYS A 44 -9.91 9.87 6.56
C CYS A 44 -11.19 9.21 6.02
N PRO A 45 -11.18 8.66 4.80
CA PRO A 45 -12.30 7.86 4.33
C PRO A 45 -12.39 6.55 5.14
N LYS A 46 -13.60 6.16 5.51
CA LYS A 46 -13.82 4.87 6.19
C LYS A 46 -13.42 3.72 5.29
N PHE A 47 -12.84 2.70 5.91
CA PHE A 47 -12.47 1.43 5.30
C PHE A 47 -12.99 0.27 6.14
N SER A 48 -12.90 -0.94 5.58
CA SER A 48 -13.40 -2.14 6.23
C SER A 48 -12.49 -3.32 5.96
N ALA A 49 -12.48 -4.26 6.89
CA ALA A 49 -11.80 -5.52 6.75
C ALA A 49 -12.56 -6.60 7.51
N THR A 50 -12.45 -7.84 7.03
CA THR A 50 -13.03 -9.00 7.71
C THR A 50 -11.95 -10.04 7.91
N VAL A 51 -11.86 -10.54 9.14
CA VAL A 51 -10.96 -11.64 9.51
C VAL A 51 -11.77 -12.85 9.92
N ARG A 52 -11.21 -14.05 9.70
CA ARG A 52 -11.87 -15.33 9.97
C ARG A 52 -10.91 -16.28 10.67
N LEU A 53 -11.42 -17.01 11.65
CA LEU A 53 -10.73 -18.12 12.30
C LEU A 53 -11.24 -19.43 11.70
N LEU A 54 -10.44 -20.08 10.85
CA LEU A 54 -10.88 -21.23 10.04
C LEU A 54 -11.17 -22.52 10.84
N ALA A 55 -10.79 -22.58 12.12
CA ALA A 55 -11.01 -23.75 12.98
C ALA A 55 -12.05 -23.49 14.09
N ALA A 56 -12.80 -22.38 14.03
CA ALA A 56 -13.57 -21.88 15.17
C ALA A 56 -14.94 -22.53 15.39
N ASP A 57 -15.41 -23.38 14.48
CA ASP A 57 -16.74 -23.99 14.54
C ASP A 57 -16.96 -24.75 15.87
N LYS A 58 -15.85 -25.21 16.48
CA LYS A 58 -15.81 -25.94 17.76
C LYS A 58 -15.07 -25.21 18.88
N ILE A 59 -14.58 -24.00 18.66
CA ILE A 59 -13.83 -23.23 19.66
C ILE A 59 -14.77 -22.20 20.28
N ASP A 60 -14.89 -22.21 21.61
CA ASP A 60 -15.65 -21.18 22.30
C ASP A 60 -14.82 -19.91 22.42
N SER A 61 -15.03 -18.97 21.50
CA SER A 61 -14.39 -17.67 21.54
C SER A 61 -15.45 -16.58 21.71
N LYS A 62 -15.74 -16.19 22.96
CA LYS A 62 -16.45 -14.94 23.29
C LYS A 62 -15.47 -13.78 23.33
N VAL A 63 -14.72 -13.55 22.25
CA VAL A 63 -13.59 -12.63 22.30
C VAL A 63 -13.75 -11.52 21.26
N THR A 64 -13.42 -10.31 21.68
CA THR A 64 -13.32 -9.14 20.81
C THR A 64 -12.04 -9.25 19.99
N VAL A 65 -12.13 -8.91 18.71
CA VAL A 65 -10.95 -8.77 17.86
C VAL A 65 -10.56 -7.29 17.86
N LYS A 66 -9.28 -7.02 18.10
CA LYS A 66 -8.70 -5.69 18.03
C LYS A 66 -7.97 -5.51 16.71
N ALA A 67 -8.06 -4.31 16.15
CA ALA A 67 -7.36 -3.87 14.95
C ALA A 67 -6.40 -2.73 15.30
N GLN A 68 -5.20 -2.77 14.76
CA GLN A 68 -4.21 -1.71 14.89
C GLN A 68 -3.67 -1.35 13.50
N PHE A 69 -3.47 -0.07 13.23
CA PHE A 69 -2.89 0.37 11.96
C PHE A 69 -1.39 0.59 12.14
N CYS A 70 -0.58 -0.25 11.53
CA CYS A 70 0.85 -0.30 11.81
C CYS A 70 1.64 -0.21 10.51
N GLN A 71 2.77 0.50 10.54
CA GLN A 71 3.75 0.44 9.46
C GLN A 71 4.36 -0.97 9.41
N GLU A 72 4.80 -1.45 8.23
CA GLU A 72 5.37 -2.81 8.11
C GLU A 72 6.53 -3.07 9.09
N ASP A 73 7.40 -2.08 9.35
CA ASP A 73 8.49 -2.21 10.33
C ASP A 73 7.99 -2.36 11.77
N GLU A 74 6.87 -1.72 12.12
CA GLU A 74 6.23 -1.86 13.44
C GLU A 74 5.65 -3.27 13.60
N VAL A 75 5.05 -3.83 12.54
CA VAL A 75 4.59 -5.23 12.53
C VAL A 75 5.76 -6.18 12.77
N ASN A 76 6.88 -5.98 12.09
CA ASN A 76 8.07 -6.80 12.24
C ASN A 76 8.66 -6.72 13.64
N THR A 77 8.69 -5.51 14.24
CA THR A 77 9.14 -5.29 15.62
C THR A 77 8.22 -5.98 16.63
N LYS A 78 6.90 -5.95 16.42
CA LYS A 78 5.95 -6.69 17.26
C LYS A 78 6.12 -8.19 17.13
N CYS A 79 6.37 -8.67 15.91
CA CYS A 79 6.63 -10.09 15.64
C CYS A 79 7.88 -10.59 16.35
N SER A 80 8.97 -9.82 16.34
CA SER A 80 10.22 -10.23 16.99
C SER A 80 10.16 -10.14 18.51
N THR A 81 9.40 -9.20 19.06
CA THR A 81 9.29 -8.99 20.51
C THR A 81 8.14 -9.76 21.17
N GLY A 82 7.16 -10.24 20.40
CA GLY A 82 5.94 -10.85 20.91
C GLY A 82 4.94 -9.87 21.53
N HIS A 83 5.25 -8.57 21.59
CA HIS A 83 4.41 -7.54 22.20
C HIS A 83 3.35 -7.01 21.23
N TRP A 84 2.41 -7.88 20.84
CA TRP A 84 1.35 -7.53 19.88
C TRP A 84 0.46 -6.38 20.35
N GLY A 85 0.22 -6.25 21.66
CA GLY A 85 -0.65 -5.22 22.23
C GLY A 85 -0.06 -3.80 22.33
N SER A 86 1.23 -3.59 22.03
CA SER A 86 1.84 -2.25 22.11
C SER A 86 1.14 -1.23 21.18
N GLU A 87 1.16 0.05 21.51
CA GLU A 87 0.53 1.06 20.66
C GLU A 87 1.32 1.27 19.36
N CYS A 88 0.62 1.35 18.22
CA CYS A 88 1.22 1.76 16.95
C CYS A 88 1.22 3.29 16.86
N ARG A 89 2.20 3.86 16.16
CA ARG A 89 2.29 5.31 15.96
C ARG A 89 1.03 5.89 15.34
N PHE A 90 0.44 5.16 14.39
CA PHE A 90 -0.76 5.58 13.67
C PHE A 90 -1.99 4.95 14.33
N GLN A 91 -2.79 5.79 14.99
CA GLN A 91 -3.94 5.34 15.76
C GLN A 91 -5.21 5.33 14.90
N LEU A 92 -6.03 4.28 15.06
CA LEU A 92 -7.40 4.26 14.59
C LEU A 92 -8.28 5.11 15.52
N LYS A 93 -9.44 5.54 15.04
CA LYS A 93 -10.44 6.19 15.89
C LYS A 93 -10.98 5.18 16.92
N PRO A 94 -11.16 5.60 18.18
CA PRO A 94 -11.86 4.78 19.17
C PRO A 94 -13.22 4.32 18.64
N ASP A 95 -13.68 3.17 19.12
CA ASP A 95 -14.95 2.54 18.73
C ASP A 95 -14.99 1.99 17.29
N THR A 96 -13.89 2.12 16.54
CA THR A 96 -13.77 1.57 15.18
C THR A 96 -12.76 0.44 15.09
N ASP A 97 -11.89 0.32 16.09
CA ASP A 97 -10.72 -0.54 16.19
C ASP A 97 -10.99 -1.86 16.91
N GLU A 98 -12.20 -2.08 17.41
CA GLU A 98 -12.62 -3.34 18.02
C GLU A 98 -13.96 -3.82 17.45
N THR A 99 -14.10 -5.14 17.32
CA THR A 99 -15.37 -5.74 16.89
C THR A 99 -15.57 -7.11 17.52
N PRO A 100 -16.80 -7.47 17.94
CA PRO A 100 -17.06 -8.80 18.50
C PRO A 100 -16.91 -9.89 17.43
N PHE A 101 -16.46 -11.06 17.86
CA PHE A 101 -16.39 -12.23 17.00
C PHE A 101 -17.77 -12.87 16.79
N GLU A 102 -18.20 -12.99 15.53
CA GLU A 102 -19.43 -13.65 15.11
C GLU A 102 -19.23 -15.17 15.05
N LYS A 103 -19.48 -15.89 16.15
CA LYS A 103 -19.29 -17.35 16.27
C LYS A 103 -19.90 -18.17 15.13
N LYS A 104 -21.13 -17.86 14.70
CA LYS A 104 -21.83 -18.60 13.61
C LYS A 104 -21.09 -18.58 12.28
N LYS A 105 -20.29 -17.54 12.02
CA LYS A 105 -19.54 -17.36 10.77
C LYS A 105 -18.02 -17.44 11.00
N ALA A 106 -17.61 -17.67 12.24
CA ALA A 106 -16.22 -17.70 12.67
C ALA A 106 -15.42 -16.44 12.25
N GLN A 107 -16.04 -15.26 12.27
CA GLN A 107 -15.45 -14.04 11.69
C GLN A 107 -15.62 -12.80 12.57
N ALA A 108 -14.81 -11.78 12.33
CA ALA A 108 -14.95 -10.44 12.89
C ALA A 108 -14.93 -9.42 11.75
N CYS A 109 -15.96 -8.56 11.68
CA CYS A 109 -16.20 -7.66 10.55
C CYS A 109 -16.10 -6.20 10.98
N PHE A 110 -14.96 -5.57 10.66
CA PHE A 110 -14.72 -4.16 10.91
C PHE A 110 -15.31 -3.34 9.77
N LYS A 111 -16.43 -2.65 9.99
CA LYS A 111 -17.17 -1.95 8.92
C LYS A 111 -16.79 -0.48 8.73
N LYS A 112 -16.18 0.14 9.75
CA LYS A 112 -16.02 1.61 9.85
C LYS A 112 -14.65 2.02 10.37
N LEU A 113 -13.61 1.25 10.07
CA LEU A 113 -12.23 1.61 10.42
C LEU A 113 -11.91 3.00 9.87
N GLU A 114 -11.28 3.83 10.68
CA GLU A 114 -10.92 5.18 10.30
C GLU A 114 -9.67 5.60 11.07
N LEU A 115 -8.71 6.23 10.38
CA LEU A 115 -7.53 6.79 11.06
C LEU A 115 -7.96 7.99 11.93
N LYS A 116 -7.33 8.14 13.10
CA LYS A 116 -7.50 9.32 13.96
C LYS A 116 -6.72 10.51 13.44
N HIS A 117 -5.49 10.26 12.99
CA HIS A 117 -4.57 11.25 12.43
C HIS A 117 -3.55 10.55 11.53
N PHE A 118 -2.93 11.29 10.60
CA PHE A 118 -1.84 10.79 9.79
C PHE A 118 -0.86 11.92 9.44
N GLU A 119 0.38 11.76 9.88
CA GLU A 119 1.48 12.64 9.50
C GLU A 119 2.73 11.81 9.21
N ARG A 120 3.25 11.94 7.99
CA ARG A 120 4.48 11.29 7.57
C ARG A 120 5.68 12.11 8.06
N LYS A 121 6.71 11.47 8.62
CA LYS A 121 7.97 12.17 8.92
C LYS A 121 8.57 12.65 7.60
N GLN A 122 9.01 13.91 7.54
CA GLN A 122 9.40 14.57 6.27
C GLN A 122 10.60 13.94 5.53
N GLN A 123 11.31 12.95 6.11
CA GLN A 123 12.65 12.64 5.64
C GLN A 123 13.05 11.18 5.37
N ASP A 124 12.17 10.16 5.41
CA ASP A 124 12.68 8.78 5.27
C ASP A 124 12.18 7.91 4.11
N ARG A 125 11.00 8.13 3.52
CA ARG A 125 10.48 7.24 2.47
C ARG A 125 9.57 7.92 1.47
N HIS A 126 9.69 7.56 0.19
CA HIS A 126 8.73 7.96 -0.83
C HIS A 126 7.37 7.32 -0.52
N VAL A 127 6.26 7.97 -0.93
CA VAL A 127 4.89 7.47 -0.67
C VAL A 127 4.69 6.04 -1.19
N CYS A 128 5.42 5.65 -2.23
CA CYS A 128 5.34 4.31 -2.81
C CYS A 128 6.13 3.25 -2.02
N GLU A 129 7.07 3.66 -1.17
CA GLU A 129 7.83 2.76 -0.28
C GLU A 129 7.13 2.56 1.06
N ASP A 130 6.33 3.54 1.48
CA ASP A 130 5.69 3.61 2.79
C ASP A 130 4.39 2.78 2.85
N LYS A 131 4.52 1.52 3.27
CA LYS A 131 3.44 0.54 3.37
C LYS A 131 2.99 0.29 4.81
N PHE A 132 1.69 0.09 4.96
CA PHE A 132 0.99 -0.16 6.21
C PHE A 132 0.20 -1.46 6.15
N ARG A 133 -0.09 -1.99 7.33
CA ARG A 133 -0.95 -3.15 7.56
C ARG A 133 -1.97 -2.83 8.64
N ILE A 134 -3.12 -3.49 8.56
CA ILE A 134 -3.99 -3.64 9.73
C ILE A 134 -3.56 -4.93 10.42
N LEU A 135 -3.05 -4.82 11.64
CA LEU A 135 -2.75 -5.95 12.50
C LEU A 135 -4.02 -6.28 13.30
N PHE A 136 -4.51 -7.50 13.15
CA PHE A 136 -5.64 -8.02 13.92
C PHE A 136 -5.13 -8.95 14.99
N THR A 137 -5.57 -8.74 16.22
CA THR A 137 -5.20 -9.57 17.37
C THR A 137 -6.44 -9.97 18.15
N THR A 138 -6.43 -11.18 18.68
CA THR A 138 -7.42 -11.66 19.62
C THR A 138 -6.84 -12.82 20.41
N SER A 139 -7.54 -13.23 21.45
CA SER A 139 -7.19 -14.43 22.22
C SER A 139 -8.31 -15.44 22.07
N ILE A 140 -7.99 -16.71 22.03
CA ILE A 140 -8.99 -17.79 22.03
C ILE A 140 -8.71 -18.74 23.19
N LEU A 141 -9.72 -19.46 23.63
CA LEU A 141 -9.60 -20.49 24.66
C LEU A 141 -9.71 -21.87 24.01
N ILE A 142 -8.68 -22.69 24.20
CA ILE A 142 -8.67 -24.10 23.77
C ILE A 142 -8.30 -24.93 24.98
N ALA A 143 -9.20 -25.82 25.43
CA ALA A 143 -9.00 -26.64 26.64
C ALA A 143 -8.55 -25.82 27.87
N ASP A 144 -9.22 -24.68 28.10
CA ASP A 144 -8.92 -23.70 29.16
C ASP A 144 -7.56 -22.99 29.05
N GLU A 145 -6.79 -23.24 27.99
CA GLU A 145 -5.57 -22.50 27.68
C GLU A 145 -5.88 -21.29 26.79
N LYS A 146 -5.39 -20.12 27.21
CA LYS A 146 -5.51 -18.88 26.45
C LYS A 146 -4.40 -18.81 25.40
N ILE A 147 -4.78 -18.78 24.13
CA ILE A 147 -3.86 -18.69 23.00
C ILE A 147 -4.11 -17.36 22.28
N ASP A 148 -3.07 -16.54 22.19
CA ASP A 148 -3.11 -15.32 21.38
C ASP A 148 -2.91 -15.67 19.91
N VAL A 149 -3.75 -15.09 19.06
CA VAL A 149 -3.70 -15.26 17.61
C VAL A 149 -3.71 -13.91 16.92
N GLN A 150 -2.97 -13.83 15.82
CA GLN A 150 -2.74 -12.61 15.08
C GLN A 150 -2.71 -12.87 13.58
N THR A 151 -3.12 -11.87 12.81
CA THR A 151 -2.99 -11.86 11.36
C THR A 151 -2.89 -10.42 10.87
N VAL A 152 -2.47 -10.23 9.63
CA VAL A 152 -2.36 -8.91 9.01
C VAL A 152 -3.23 -8.80 7.78
N SER A 153 -3.51 -7.57 7.36
CA SER A 153 -4.16 -7.26 6.09
C SER A 153 -3.18 -7.40 4.92
N LEU A 154 -3.65 -7.22 3.67
CA LEU A 154 -2.79 -6.89 2.54
C LEU A 154 -2.23 -5.46 2.69
N PRO A 155 -1.17 -5.07 1.95
CA PRO A 155 -0.60 -3.73 2.00
C PRO A 155 -1.63 -2.63 1.80
N ILE A 156 -1.46 -1.56 2.58
CA ILE A 156 -2.16 -0.30 2.45
C ILE A 156 -1.12 0.79 2.26
N VAL A 157 -1.37 1.69 1.31
CA VAL A 157 -0.58 2.91 1.14
C VAL A 157 -1.47 4.13 1.41
N VAL A 158 -0.96 5.05 2.21
CA VAL A 158 -1.66 6.30 2.56
C VAL A 158 -1.15 7.46 1.70
N THR A 159 -2.07 8.10 0.98
CA THR A 159 -1.78 9.26 0.10
C THR A 159 -2.44 10.53 0.61
N THR A 160 -1.85 11.68 0.28
CA THR A 160 -2.42 13.00 0.60
C THR A 160 -2.88 13.75 -0.66
N GLY A 161 -2.35 13.37 -1.83
CA GLY A 161 -2.64 14.03 -3.11
C GLY A 161 -3.05 13.04 -4.20
N ALA A 162 -3.92 13.48 -5.11
CA ALA A 162 -4.36 12.64 -6.23
C ALA A 162 -3.23 12.28 -7.21
N SER A 163 -2.21 13.13 -7.33
CA SER A 163 -1.04 12.92 -8.19
C SER A 163 -0.20 11.69 -7.79
N GLN A 164 -0.35 11.18 -6.57
CA GLN A 164 0.38 10.01 -6.07
C GLN A 164 -0.28 8.69 -6.46
N ILE A 165 -1.59 8.71 -6.73
CA ILE A 165 -2.43 7.51 -6.82
C ILE A 165 -1.92 6.53 -7.89
N CYS A 166 -1.49 7.05 -9.05
CA CYS A 166 -1.02 6.20 -10.15
C CYS A 166 0.18 5.35 -9.70
N ASN A 167 1.25 5.96 -9.18
CA ASN A 167 2.42 5.23 -8.71
C ASN A 167 2.14 4.34 -7.50
N VAL A 168 1.16 4.69 -6.65
CA VAL A 168 0.76 3.82 -5.54
C VAL A 168 0.17 2.50 -6.04
N TYR A 169 -0.64 2.51 -7.10
CA TYR A 169 -1.11 1.24 -7.67
C TYR A 169 0.01 0.42 -8.28
N GLY A 170 1.04 1.06 -8.85
CA GLY A 170 2.24 0.38 -9.32
C GLY A 170 3.03 -0.26 -8.17
N SER A 171 3.17 0.45 -7.05
CA SER A 171 3.79 -0.08 -5.83
C SER A 171 3.05 -1.29 -5.25
N LEU A 172 1.72 -1.22 -5.21
CA LEU A 172 0.90 -2.35 -4.75
C LEU A 172 1.01 -3.55 -5.69
N LEU A 173 1.04 -3.33 -7.01
CA LEU A 173 1.26 -4.38 -7.98
C LEU A 173 2.65 -5.01 -7.84
N TRP A 174 3.70 -4.18 -7.69
CA TRP A 174 5.07 -4.65 -7.41
C TRP A 174 5.10 -5.52 -6.16
N HIS A 175 4.40 -5.10 -5.10
CA HIS A 175 4.36 -5.85 -3.85
C HIS A 175 3.81 -7.27 -4.00
N CYS A 176 2.86 -7.50 -4.93
CA CYS A 176 2.35 -8.83 -5.22
C CYS A 176 3.43 -9.81 -5.74
N CYS A 177 4.53 -9.29 -6.28
CA CYS A 177 5.64 -10.09 -6.78
C CYS A 177 6.89 -10.00 -5.88
N SER A 178 6.93 -9.07 -4.93
CA SER A 178 8.08 -8.86 -4.04
C SER A 178 8.01 -9.62 -2.72
N VAL A 179 6.92 -10.34 -2.46
CA VAL A 179 6.73 -11.14 -1.24
C VAL A 179 6.29 -12.54 -1.64
N GLU A 180 6.75 -13.55 -0.90
CA GLU A 180 6.32 -14.95 -1.11
C GLU A 180 4.92 -15.17 -0.52
N ASP A 181 4.68 -14.66 0.70
CA ASP A 181 3.38 -14.63 1.35
C ASP A 181 3.08 -13.22 1.89
N ALA A 182 1.96 -12.64 1.46
CA ALA A 182 1.57 -11.29 1.86
C ALA A 182 1.08 -11.20 3.32
N PHE A 183 0.77 -12.34 3.94
CA PHE A 183 0.24 -12.47 5.30
C PHE A 183 1.27 -13.00 6.31
N SER A 184 2.44 -13.46 5.85
CA SER A 184 3.48 -13.95 6.74
C SER A 184 4.05 -12.80 7.59
N MET A 185 4.36 -13.12 8.84
CA MET A 185 5.08 -12.23 9.75
C MET A 185 6.36 -12.95 10.21
N PRO A 186 7.54 -12.33 10.13
CA PRO A 186 7.77 -10.95 9.68
C PRO A 186 7.49 -10.75 8.19
N ILE A 187 7.12 -9.52 7.83
CA ILE A 187 6.90 -9.06 6.45
C ILE A 187 8.28 -8.86 5.83
N GLN A 188 8.59 -9.66 4.82
CA GLN A 188 9.84 -9.62 4.08
C GLN A 188 9.55 -9.33 2.61
N SER A 189 9.91 -8.13 2.14
CA SER A 189 9.80 -7.75 0.74
C SER A 189 11.16 -7.49 0.13
N VAL A 190 11.40 -7.98 -1.08
CA VAL A 190 12.62 -7.66 -1.84
C VAL A 190 12.50 -6.29 -2.53
N GLU A 191 13.60 -5.54 -2.56
CA GLU A 191 13.66 -4.21 -3.19
C GLU A 191 13.93 -4.28 -4.70
N GLU A 192 14.36 -5.44 -5.19
CA GLU A 192 14.67 -5.69 -6.59
C GLU A 192 14.04 -7.01 -7.04
N LEU A 193 13.61 -7.07 -8.30
CA LEU A 193 13.04 -8.26 -8.90
C LEU A 193 13.80 -8.60 -10.19
N PRO A 194 14.00 -9.89 -10.52
CA PRO A 194 14.49 -10.28 -11.84
C PRO A 194 13.58 -9.73 -12.95
N TRP A 195 14.16 -9.34 -14.07
CA TRP A 195 13.42 -8.79 -15.21
C TRP A 195 12.31 -9.73 -15.69
N CYS A 196 12.53 -11.05 -15.70
CA CYS A 196 11.46 -12.00 -16.06
C CYS A 196 10.22 -11.86 -15.14
N ASN A 197 10.41 -11.70 -13.83
CA ASN A 197 9.29 -11.54 -12.89
C ASN A 197 8.56 -10.21 -13.11
N VAL A 198 9.30 -9.13 -13.39
CA VAL A 198 8.70 -7.82 -13.70
C VAL A 198 7.93 -7.87 -15.02
N PHE A 199 8.49 -8.53 -16.03
CA PHE A 199 7.82 -8.74 -17.31
C PHE A 199 6.55 -9.58 -17.15
N ASP A 200 6.62 -10.72 -16.47
CA ASP A 200 5.47 -11.60 -16.24
C ASP A 200 4.34 -10.87 -15.49
N MET A 201 4.69 -10.00 -14.55
CA MET A 201 3.74 -9.14 -13.84
C MET A 201 3.03 -8.16 -14.81
N LEU A 202 3.77 -7.55 -15.73
CA LEU A 202 3.21 -6.67 -16.76
C LEU A 202 2.39 -7.47 -17.78
N ASP A 203 2.89 -8.60 -18.26
CA ASP A 203 2.22 -9.48 -19.20
C ASP A 203 0.86 -9.94 -18.65
N LYS A 204 0.81 -10.46 -17.43
CA LYS A 204 -0.45 -10.82 -16.74
C LYS A 204 -1.41 -9.64 -16.65
N LYS A 205 -0.90 -8.42 -16.46
CA LYS A 205 -1.74 -7.22 -16.48
C LYS A 205 -2.33 -7.00 -17.87
N PHE A 206 -1.53 -7.01 -18.94
CA PHE A 206 -2.02 -6.83 -20.32
C PHE A 206 -2.93 -7.96 -20.79
N LEU A 207 -2.70 -9.19 -20.31
CA LEU A 207 -3.56 -10.34 -20.55
C LEU A 207 -5.02 -10.08 -20.16
N THR A 208 -5.27 -9.19 -19.19
CA THR A 208 -6.64 -8.81 -18.78
C THR A 208 -7.41 -7.99 -19.82
N LEU A 209 -6.76 -7.50 -20.89
CA LEU A 209 -7.42 -6.71 -21.92
C LEU A 209 -8.24 -7.58 -22.88
N ASN A 210 -7.73 -8.76 -23.26
CA ASN A 210 -8.48 -9.74 -24.06
C ASN A 210 -7.78 -11.11 -24.17
N GLY A 211 -6.91 -11.49 -23.23
CA GLY A 211 -6.16 -12.76 -23.29
C GLY A 211 -4.96 -12.79 -24.25
N ARG A 212 -4.58 -11.65 -24.85
CA ARG A 212 -3.32 -11.52 -25.63
C ARG A 212 -2.13 -11.29 -24.68
N HIS A 213 -1.11 -12.12 -24.83
CA HIS A 213 0.20 -11.93 -24.20
C HIS A 213 1.04 -10.87 -24.92
N LEU A 214 1.96 -10.25 -24.19
CA LEU A 214 3.03 -9.44 -24.75
C LEU A 214 4.02 -10.32 -25.52
N SER A 215 4.35 -9.89 -26.73
CA SER A 215 5.34 -10.52 -27.61
C SER A 215 6.77 -10.31 -27.12
N GLN A 216 7.72 -11.04 -27.72
CA GLN A 216 9.15 -10.90 -27.43
C GLN A 216 9.68 -9.50 -27.79
N ASP A 217 9.18 -8.89 -28.86
CA ASP A 217 9.58 -7.54 -29.26
C ASP A 217 9.09 -6.50 -28.24
N GLU A 218 7.87 -6.66 -27.73
CA GLU A 218 7.34 -5.83 -26.65
C GLU A 218 8.13 -6.04 -25.35
N LYS A 219 8.50 -7.29 -25.00
CA LYS A 219 9.41 -7.58 -23.88
C LYS A 219 10.74 -6.83 -24.02
N ASN A 220 11.36 -6.92 -25.18
CA ASN A 220 12.64 -6.25 -25.46
C ASN A 220 12.51 -4.73 -25.35
N HIS A 221 11.43 -4.15 -25.91
CA HIS A 221 11.15 -2.71 -25.83
C HIS A 221 10.94 -2.24 -24.39
N LEU A 222 10.12 -2.97 -23.61
CA LEU A 222 9.83 -2.64 -22.22
C LEU A 222 11.09 -2.71 -21.35
N GLY A 223 11.90 -3.76 -21.51
CA GLY A 223 13.16 -3.90 -20.80
C GLY A 223 14.13 -2.77 -21.15
N ALA A 224 14.30 -2.47 -22.43
CA ALA A 224 15.13 -1.37 -22.90
C ALA A 224 14.67 -0.02 -22.32
N ARG A 225 13.37 0.21 -22.21
CA ARG A 225 12.80 1.46 -21.68
C ARG A 225 12.93 1.59 -20.16
N LEU A 226 12.66 0.51 -19.42
CA LEU A 226 12.76 0.49 -17.96
C LEU A 226 14.22 0.67 -17.49
N MET A 227 15.15 0.09 -18.23
CA MET A 227 16.57 0.04 -17.86
C MET A 227 17.42 1.14 -18.49
N GLN A 228 16.84 2.24 -19.00
CA GLN A 228 17.64 3.37 -19.47
C GLN A 228 18.36 4.04 -18.28
N TYR A 229 19.69 4.11 -18.34
CA TYR A 229 20.52 4.78 -17.34
C TYR A 229 20.84 6.22 -17.78
N ASN A 230 21.02 7.10 -16.80
CA ASN A 230 21.45 8.50 -17.02
C ASN A 230 22.89 8.60 -17.54
N ASP A 231 23.68 7.53 -17.40
CA ASP A 231 25.07 7.46 -17.85
C ASP A 231 25.20 6.34 -18.89
N SER A 232 25.65 6.71 -20.10
CA SER A 232 25.87 5.81 -21.24
C SER A 232 26.70 4.57 -20.90
N LYS A 233 27.52 4.63 -19.85
CA LYS A 233 28.41 3.56 -19.40
C LYS A 233 27.73 2.46 -18.57
N MET A 234 26.48 2.66 -18.13
CA MET A 234 25.74 1.68 -17.30
C MET A 234 24.52 1.07 -18.00
N THR A 235 24.30 1.34 -19.29
CA THR A 235 23.17 0.74 -20.01
C THR A 235 23.39 -0.78 -20.16
N PRO A 236 22.49 -1.63 -19.66
CA PRO A 236 22.64 -3.07 -19.80
C PRO A 236 22.57 -3.45 -21.28
N PRO A 237 23.27 -4.54 -21.68
CA PRO A 237 23.19 -5.03 -23.05
C PRO A 237 21.73 -5.35 -23.40
N LEU A 238 21.33 -5.02 -24.64
CA LEU A 238 20.03 -5.40 -25.18
C LEU A 238 20.17 -6.71 -25.97
N PRO A 239 19.23 -7.67 -25.82
CA PRO A 239 18.06 -7.62 -24.94
C PRO A 239 18.44 -7.76 -23.45
N VAL A 240 17.64 -7.14 -22.57
CA VAL A 240 17.83 -7.24 -21.11
C VAL A 240 17.67 -8.71 -20.70
N LEU A 241 18.69 -9.27 -20.04
CA LEU A 241 18.65 -10.66 -19.58
C LEU A 241 17.58 -10.84 -18.51
N ASP A 242 16.87 -11.97 -18.54
CA ASP A 242 15.80 -12.29 -17.59
C ASP A 242 16.23 -12.28 -16.12
N THR A 243 17.50 -12.59 -15.84
CA THR A 243 18.09 -12.57 -14.50
C THR A 243 18.54 -11.18 -14.04
N THR A 244 18.42 -10.16 -14.90
CA THR A 244 18.80 -8.78 -14.57
C THR A 244 17.91 -8.26 -13.45
N MET A 245 18.51 -7.83 -12.34
CA MET A 245 17.76 -7.27 -11.22
C MET A 245 17.27 -5.86 -11.55
N VAL A 246 15.97 -5.66 -11.43
CA VAL A 246 15.28 -4.39 -11.62
C VAL A 246 14.99 -3.79 -10.25
N PRO A 247 15.54 -2.61 -9.91
CA PRO A 247 15.20 -1.95 -8.66
C PRO A 247 13.78 -1.41 -8.66
N PHE A 248 13.05 -1.56 -7.56
CA PHE A 248 11.70 -1.01 -7.38
C PHE A 248 11.60 0.48 -7.74
N ARG A 249 12.63 1.25 -7.37
CA ARG A 249 12.68 2.68 -7.64
C ARG A 249 12.59 3.00 -9.13
N LYS A 250 13.24 2.22 -10.00
CA LYS A 250 13.16 2.37 -11.46
C LYS A 250 11.74 2.16 -11.99
N PHE A 251 10.98 1.28 -11.35
CA PHE A 251 9.62 0.97 -11.76
C PHE A 251 8.62 2.09 -11.39
N CYS A 252 8.67 2.62 -10.17
CA CYS A 252 7.60 3.47 -9.61
C CYS A 252 8.01 4.84 -9.04
N ILE A 253 9.30 5.18 -8.99
CA ILE A 253 9.78 6.38 -8.28
C ILE A 253 10.64 7.24 -9.21
N ASP A 254 11.67 6.64 -9.78
CA ASP A 254 12.58 7.31 -10.69
C ASP A 254 11.83 7.71 -11.95
N LYS A 255 12.14 8.91 -12.44
CA LYS A 255 11.48 9.46 -13.59
C LYS A 255 12.25 9.11 -14.86
N MET A 256 11.52 8.70 -15.90
CA MET A 256 12.08 8.48 -17.22
C MET A 256 12.51 9.81 -17.84
N MET A 257 13.63 9.80 -18.56
CA MET A 257 14.26 11.01 -19.14
C MET A 257 14.11 11.11 -20.66
N ASP A 258 13.51 10.11 -21.31
CA ASP A 258 13.27 10.03 -22.77
C ASP A 258 12.09 10.89 -23.24
N ILE A 259 11.26 11.39 -22.32
CA ILE A 259 10.22 12.38 -22.61
C ILE A 259 10.88 13.76 -22.73
N LYS A 260 11.55 14.00 -23.87
CA LYS A 260 12.01 15.34 -24.27
C LYS A 260 10.84 16.08 -24.94
N GLU A 261 10.23 17.00 -24.22
CA GLU A 261 9.31 18.00 -24.80
C GLU A 261 10.07 19.32 -24.99
N GLY A 262 9.61 20.19 -25.89
CA GLY A 262 10.22 21.50 -26.21
C GLY A 262 10.28 22.49 -25.02
N ASP A 263 10.36 23.80 -25.30
CA ASP A 263 10.71 24.85 -24.33
C ASP A 263 9.82 24.97 -23.07
N ASP A 264 8.66 24.29 -23.00
CA ASP A 264 7.76 24.32 -21.85
C ASP A 264 7.93 23.12 -20.89
N LYS A 265 8.41 23.48 -19.70
CA LYS A 265 8.72 22.69 -18.50
C LYS A 265 7.78 21.50 -18.18
N ARG A 266 8.41 20.32 -18.04
CA ARG A 266 8.21 19.27 -17.01
C ARG A 266 6.90 18.46 -17.03
N LYS A 267 6.83 17.44 -17.90
CA LYS A 267 6.09 16.20 -17.59
C LYS A 267 7.03 15.00 -17.51
N SER A 268 7.72 14.89 -16.39
CA SER A 268 8.51 13.71 -16.06
C SER A 268 7.59 12.63 -15.48
N ALA A 269 7.52 11.46 -16.14
CA ALA A 269 6.72 10.30 -15.73
C ALA A 269 7.63 9.17 -15.25
N THR A 270 7.15 8.32 -14.33
CA THR A 270 7.83 7.06 -13.99
C THR A 270 7.54 6.02 -15.07
N PHE A 271 8.30 4.92 -15.09
CA PHE A 271 8.01 3.79 -15.99
C PHE A 271 6.58 3.28 -15.82
N TRP A 272 6.15 3.06 -14.58
CA TRP A 272 4.80 2.60 -14.28
C TRP A 272 3.72 3.57 -14.81
N MET A 273 3.88 4.88 -14.60
CA MET A 273 2.90 5.86 -15.10
C MET A 273 2.73 5.76 -16.61
N TRP A 274 3.83 5.61 -17.34
CA TRP A 274 3.82 5.47 -18.79
C TRP A 274 3.14 4.18 -19.25
N ILE A 275 3.57 3.02 -18.76
CA ILE A 275 3.01 1.74 -19.20
C ILE A 275 1.54 1.61 -18.77
N HIS A 276 1.17 2.17 -17.63
CA HIS A 276 -0.22 2.25 -17.20
C HIS A 276 -1.06 3.17 -18.10
N ALA A 277 -0.49 4.26 -18.62
CA ALA A 277 -1.17 5.10 -19.60
C ALA A 277 -1.39 4.35 -20.93
N VAL A 278 -0.38 3.61 -21.41
CA VAL A 278 -0.50 2.72 -22.58
C VAL A 278 -1.60 1.69 -22.36
N PHE A 279 -1.59 1.00 -21.23
CA PHE A 279 -2.63 0.02 -20.87
C PHE A 279 -4.04 0.62 -20.93
N ASN A 280 -4.25 1.81 -20.38
CA ASN A 280 -5.57 2.45 -20.39
C ASN A 280 -5.96 2.98 -21.78
N LEU A 281 -5.00 3.46 -22.58
CA LEU A 281 -5.24 3.86 -23.96
C LEU A 281 -5.73 2.66 -24.78
N VAL A 282 -5.06 1.52 -24.65
CA VAL A 282 -5.48 0.28 -25.30
C VAL A 282 -6.87 -0.13 -24.83
N LYS A 283 -7.05 -0.25 -23.51
CA LYS A 283 -8.31 -0.67 -22.90
C LYS A 283 -9.52 0.14 -23.36
N ASN A 284 -9.37 1.46 -23.45
CA ASN A 284 -10.50 2.37 -23.65
C ASN A 284 -10.71 2.76 -25.11
N HIS A 285 -9.68 2.65 -25.96
CA HIS A 285 -9.71 3.24 -27.30
C HIS A 285 -9.13 2.38 -28.41
N LEU A 286 -8.26 1.40 -28.12
CA LEU A 286 -7.54 0.63 -29.14
C LEU A 286 -7.70 -0.88 -28.97
N LEU A 287 -8.77 -1.33 -28.29
CA LEU A 287 -8.93 -2.74 -27.95
C LEU A 287 -9.04 -3.61 -29.22
N ASP A 288 -9.80 -3.16 -30.21
CA ASP A 288 -9.97 -3.90 -31.47
C ASP A 288 -8.62 -4.07 -32.20
N TYR A 289 -7.86 -2.98 -32.35
CA TYR A 289 -6.52 -3.01 -32.95
C TYR A 289 -5.55 -3.88 -32.15
N TRP A 290 -5.64 -3.87 -30.82
CA TRP A 290 -4.82 -4.72 -29.96
C TRP A 290 -5.13 -6.20 -30.14
N ILE A 291 -6.38 -6.55 -30.43
CA ILE A 291 -6.79 -7.94 -30.67
C ILE A 291 -6.32 -8.40 -32.05
N ASP A 292 -6.39 -7.52 -33.05
CA ASP A 292 -6.07 -7.85 -34.45
C ASP A 292 -4.59 -8.19 -34.70
N GLY A 293 -3.64 -7.61 -33.95
CA GLY A 293 -2.22 -7.93 -34.09
C GLY A 293 -1.33 -6.71 -34.10
#